data_AF-A0A849QB64-F1
#
_entry.id   AF-A0A849QB64-F1
#
_cell.length_a   1.000
_cell.length_b   1.000
_cell.length_c   1.000
_cell.angle_alpha   90.00
_cell.angle_beta   90.00
_cell.angle_gamma   90.00
#
_symmetry.space_group_name_H-M   'P 1'
#
loop_
_entity.id
_entity.type
_entity.pdbx_description
1 polymer ?
#
loop_
_entity_poly.entity_id
_entity_poly.type
_entity_poly.pdbx_seq_one_letter_code
_entity_poly.pdbx_strand_id
1 'polypeptide(L)'
;MVDVLRSKRKGFVYSLFSVLVIISIFGILSISSNSDMNKDLEINIDEKLRTDELFYFKEGAKQDFSRSAYISGKRAVIALVDDILRDGNYSTGYADDVIEALAETGIYGNVTPNIMENSTIVDWSDSISHLGQLHRISVSIDLIDTDIQSVDAFTLDLSNEVNVSVTGDIFGIQFTDSVSSENKIDIGAVEDPLISIESYGYLRQIINRCDTLLYPYHAQMVSDTGIFSYSSGDNWTSGRLSFDIDDSDPALKILVVSDIPDLPNNADDFLGVVSENVSDDATGISNYIFGATSVVSNLSGLLETPIIVMTDDAVWSSYIYDEVNESCYFIDSLGPSFLDRLEGNLETTSRYNLTNKTVGIASFITVTELPEELQNAYSSVDFKYFGEVSGKRIKGVTESEVGMDLVLGFLLDDGHISLWGLSGLDYV
;
A
#
# COMPACT_ATOMS: atom_id res chain seq x y z
N MET A 1 -49.63 -27.00 -101.41
CA MET A 1 -48.22 -27.39 -101.16
C MET A 1 -47.43 -26.32 -100.38
N VAL A 2 -47.81 -25.03 -100.44
CA VAL A 2 -47.15 -23.94 -99.68
C VAL A 2 -47.46 -23.99 -98.17
N ASP A 3 -48.65 -24.43 -97.74
CA ASP A 3 -49.02 -24.47 -96.31
C ASP A 3 -48.34 -25.61 -95.51
N VAL A 4 -48.04 -26.73 -96.14
CA VAL A 4 -47.33 -27.86 -95.50
C VAL A 4 -45.86 -27.49 -95.23
N LEU A 5 -45.23 -26.71 -96.12
CA LEU A 5 -43.88 -26.18 -95.91
C LEU A 5 -43.84 -25.07 -94.84
N ARG A 6 -44.93 -24.29 -94.69
CA ARG A 6 -45.06 -23.25 -93.65
C ARG A 6 -45.25 -23.84 -92.25
N SER A 7 -45.98 -24.96 -92.12
CA SER A 7 -46.14 -25.72 -90.87
C SER A 7 -44.83 -26.37 -90.40
N LYS A 8 -44.08 -27.00 -91.31
CA LYS A 8 -42.78 -27.62 -90.98
C LYS A 8 -41.72 -26.60 -90.51
N ARG A 9 -41.74 -25.38 -91.04
CA ARG A 9 -40.86 -24.28 -90.58
C ARG A 9 -41.21 -23.79 -89.18
N LYS A 10 -42.49 -23.75 -88.80
CA LYS A 10 -42.92 -23.38 -87.45
C LYS A 10 -42.47 -24.44 -86.43
N GLY A 11 -42.64 -25.73 -86.73
CA GLY A 11 -42.17 -26.82 -85.86
C GLY A 11 -40.65 -26.80 -85.61
N PHE A 12 -39.86 -26.46 -86.64
CA PHE A 12 -38.41 -26.29 -86.51
C PHE A 12 -38.04 -25.11 -85.59
N VAL A 13 -38.73 -23.97 -85.71
CA VAL A 13 -38.50 -22.80 -84.84
C VAL A 13 -38.86 -23.10 -83.38
N TYR A 14 -39.97 -23.79 -83.13
CA TYR A 14 -40.33 -24.19 -81.76
C TYR A 14 -39.35 -25.20 -81.17
N SER A 15 -38.82 -26.13 -81.98
CA SER A 15 -37.82 -27.10 -81.53
C SER A 15 -36.49 -26.41 -81.21
N LEU A 16 -36.04 -25.49 -82.06
CA LEU A 16 -34.83 -24.69 -81.85
C LEU A 16 -34.95 -23.82 -80.59
N PHE A 17 -36.10 -23.18 -80.40
CA PHE A 17 -36.38 -22.38 -79.21
C PHE A 17 -36.38 -23.24 -77.95
N SER A 18 -36.99 -24.43 -78.00
CA SER A 18 -37.01 -25.37 -76.87
C SER A 18 -35.60 -25.84 -76.51
N VAL A 19 -34.76 -26.15 -77.51
CA VAL A 19 -33.36 -26.53 -77.29
C VAL A 19 -32.55 -25.39 -76.67
N LEU A 20 -32.73 -24.15 -77.15
CA LEU A 20 -32.08 -22.97 -76.57
C LEU A 20 -32.47 -22.75 -75.12
N VAL A 21 -33.77 -22.86 -74.79
CA VAL A 21 -34.26 -22.72 -73.41
C VAL A 21 -33.68 -23.82 -72.52
N ILE A 22 -33.63 -25.07 -73.01
CA ILE A 22 -33.04 -26.19 -72.26
C ILE A 22 -31.55 -25.94 -72.02
N ILE A 23 -30.79 -25.50 -73.02
CA ILE A 23 -29.36 -25.16 -72.88
C ILE A 23 -29.18 -24.00 -71.89
N SER A 24 -30.03 -22.97 -71.92
CA SER A 24 -29.97 -21.87 -70.95
C SER A 24 -30.25 -22.34 -69.53
N ILE A 25 -31.24 -23.21 -69.33
CA ILE A 25 -31.55 -23.80 -68.03
C ILE A 25 -30.38 -24.65 -67.53
N PHE A 26 -29.81 -25.52 -68.39
CA PHE A 26 -28.63 -26.30 -68.03
C PHE A 26 -27.40 -25.43 -67.76
N GLY A 27 -27.22 -24.33 -68.50
CA GLY A 27 -26.17 -23.35 -68.25
C GLY A 27 -26.32 -22.66 -66.90
N ILE A 28 -27.53 -22.23 -66.55
CA ILE A 28 -27.83 -21.65 -65.23
C ILE A 28 -27.61 -22.68 -64.12
N LEU A 29 -28.07 -23.92 -64.31
CA LEU A 29 -27.87 -25.01 -63.35
C LEU A 29 -26.39 -25.33 -63.15
N SER A 30 -25.59 -25.41 -64.22
CA SER A 30 -24.14 -25.60 -64.14
C SER A 30 -23.43 -24.43 -63.47
N ILE A 31 -23.83 -23.19 -63.75
CA ILE A 31 -23.25 -22.00 -63.07
C ILE A 31 -23.63 -21.99 -61.58
N SER A 32 -24.86 -22.39 -61.24
CA SER A 32 -25.31 -22.48 -59.84
C SER A 32 -24.71 -23.67 -59.09
N SER A 33 -24.39 -24.78 -59.77
CA SER A 33 -23.69 -25.91 -59.15
C SER A 33 -22.19 -25.65 -58.99
N ASN A 34 -21.60 -24.82 -59.86
CA ASN A 34 -20.20 -24.39 -59.80
C ASN A 34 -20.01 -23.05 -59.08
N SER A 35 -21.05 -22.42 -58.56
CA SER A 35 -20.86 -21.24 -57.72
C SER A 35 -20.43 -21.70 -56.33
N ASP A 36 -19.13 -22.01 -56.22
CA ASP A 36 -18.39 -22.13 -54.96
C ASP A 36 -18.54 -20.86 -54.09
N MET A 37 -19.06 -19.76 -54.66
CA MET A 37 -19.40 -18.51 -54.00
C MET A 37 -20.22 -18.63 -52.70
N ASN A 38 -21.09 -19.65 -52.55
CA ASN A 38 -21.81 -19.87 -51.29
C ASN A 38 -20.98 -20.65 -50.26
N LYS A 39 -20.13 -21.58 -50.72
CA LYS A 39 -19.22 -22.33 -49.84
C LYS A 39 -18.08 -21.44 -49.36
N ASP A 40 -17.54 -20.59 -50.23
CA ASP A 40 -16.51 -19.61 -49.87
C ASP A 40 -17.04 -18.57 -48.88
N LEU A 41 -18.32 -18.16 -48.98
CA LEU A 41 -18.94 -17.26 -47.99
C LEU A 41 -19.16 -17.93 -46.64
N GLU A 42 -19.64 -19.18 -46.62
CA GLU A 42 -19.87 -19.95 -45.39
C GLU A 42 -18.54 -20.30 -44.69
N ILE A 43 -17.54 -20.75 -45.44
CA ILE A 43 -16.17 -21.02 -44.94
C ILE A 43 -15.52 -19.74 -44.39
N ASN A 44 -15.66 -18.60 -45.07
CA ASN A 44 -15.13 -17.33 -44.56
C ASN A 44 -15.84 -16.85 -43.28
N ILE A 45 -17.13 -17.13 -43.12
CA ILE A 45 -17.87 -16.76 -41.90
C ILE A 45 -17.46 -17.65 -40.73
N ASP A 46 -17.31 -18.96 -40.95
CA ASP A 46 -16.89 -19.91 -39.91
C ASP A 46 -15.43 -19.69 -39.48
N GLU A 47 -14.52 -19.47 -40.45
CA GLU A 47 -13.12 -19.12 -40.17
C GLU A 47 -13.03 -17.81 -39.38
N LYS A 48 -13.80 -16.78 -39.79
CA LYS A 48 -13.85 -15.51 -39.07
C LYS A 48 -14.41 -15.67 -37.66
N LEU A 49 -15.53 -16.38 -37.48
CA LEU A 49 -16.14 -16.59 -36.17
C LEU A 49 -15.16 -17.31 -35.23
N ARG A 50 -14.44 -18.33 -35.74
CA ARG A 50 -13.44 -19.06 -34.95
C ARG A 50 -12.21 -18.21 -34.64
N THR A 51 -11.77 -17.39 -35.59
CA THR A 51 -10.67 -16.43 -35.37
C THR A 51 -11.05 -15.41 -34.30
N ASP A 52 -12.28 -14.87 -34.35
CA ASP A 52 -12.80 -13.92 -33.38
C ASP A 52 -12.90 -14.57 -31.99
N GLU A 53 -13.38 -15.82 -31.88
CA GLU A 53 -13.43 -16.57 -30.62
C GLU A 53 -12.04 -16.75 -30.00
N LEU A 54 -11.05 -17.19 -30.80
CA LEU A 54 -9.66 -17.34 -30.35
C LEU A 54 -9.06 -16.01 -29.90
N PHE A 55 -9.31 -14.94 -30.65
CA PHE A 55 -8.86 -13.60 -30.32
C PHE A 55 -9.44 -13.11 -29.00
N TYR A 56 -10.76 -13.19 -28.83
CA TYR A 56 -11.43 -12.76 -27.60
C TYR A 56 -11.07 -13.64 -26.40
N PHE A 57 -10.88 -14.95 -26.59
CA PHE A 57 -10.40 -15.83 -25.54
C PHE A 57 -9.01 -15.39 -25.05
N LYS A 58 -8.08 -15.16 -25.99
CA LYS A 58 -6.73 -14.69 -25.68
C LYS A 58 -6.77 -13.34 -24.95
N GLU A 59 -7.48 -12.35 -25.48
CA GLU A 59 -7.57 -11.02 -24.82
C GLU A 59 -8.22 -11.12 -23.43
N GLY A 60 -9.20 -12.01 -23.24
CA GLY A 60 -9.78 -12.30 -21.92
C GLY A 60 -8.78 -12.88 -20.93
N ALA A 61 -7.98 -13.87 -21.36
CA ALA A 61 -6.90 -14.42 -20.54
C ALA A 61 -5.88 -13.34 -20.15
N LYS A 62 -5.44 -12.52 -21.12
CA LYS A 62 -4.48 -11.43 -20.88
C LYS A 62 -5.00 -10.41 -19.87
N GLN A 63 -6.29 -10.05 -19.96
CA GLN A 63 -6.90 -9.10 -19.03
C GLN A 63 -7.04 -9.68 -17.61
N ASP A 64 -7.32 -10.98 -17.48
CA ASP A 64 -7.45 -11.63 -16.18
C ASP A 64 -6.09 -11.88 -15.49
N PHE A 65 -5.01 -12.00 -16.28
CA PHE A 65 -3.66 -12.25 -15.77
C PHE A 65 -3.23 -11.25 -14.69
N SER A 66 -3.38 -9.93 -14.94
CA SER A 66 -2.96 -8.91 -13.97
C SER A 66 -3.68 -9.06 -12.62
N ARG A 67 -4.98 -9.34 -12.64
CA ARG A 67 -5.76 -9.59 -11.43
C ARG A 67 -5.29 -10.84 -10.69
N SER A 68 -5.05 -11.93 -11.43
CA SER A 68 -4.60 -13.19 -10.86
C SER A 68 -3.20 -13.07 -10.26
N ALA A 69 -2.28 -12.39 -10.94
CA ALA A 69 -0.95 -12.07 -10.43
C ALA A 69 -1.01 -11.22 -9.15
N TYR A 70 -1.85 -10.17 -9.10
CA TYR A 70 -2.04 -9.38 -7.87
C TYR A 70 -2.54 -10.23 -6.69
N ILE A 71 -3.55 -11.08 -6.91
CA ILE A 71 -4.10 -11.96 -5.86
C ILE A 71 -3.01 -12.93 -5.37
N SER A 72 -2.27 -13.52 -6.30
CA SER A 72 -1.18 -14.44 -5.98
C SER A 72 -0.08 -13.75 -5.15
N GLY A 73 0.38 -12.58 -5.59
CA GLY A 73 1.39 -11.80 -4.88
C GLY A 73 0.96 -11.38 -3.47
N LYS A 74 -0.25 -10.82 -3.31
CA LYS A 74 -0.73 -10.42 -1.97
C LYS A 74 -0.86 -11.63 -1.04
N ARG A 75 -1.31 -12.78 -1.56
CA ARG A 75 -1.37 -14.02 -0.76
C ARG A 75 0.02 -14.55 -0.44
N ALA A 76 0.98 -14.47 -1.36
CA ALA A 76 2.36 -14.88 -1.13
C ALA A 76 3.01 -14.07 0.00
N VAL A 77 2.81 -12.76 0.03
CA VAL A 77 3.24 -11.90 1.15
C VAL A 77 2.64 -12.37 2.47
N ILE A 78 1.32 -12.58 2.52
CA ILE A 78 0.64 -13.03 3.75
C ILE A 78 1.12 -14.44 4.15
N ALA A 79 1.34 -15.32 3.18
CA ALA A 79 1.81 -16.68 3.40
C ALA A 79 3.20 -16.71 4.04
N LEU A 80 4.11 -15.87 3.55
CA LEU A 80 5.45 -15.76 4.12
C LEU A 80 5.40 -15.19 5.55
N VAL A 81 4.60 -14.16 5.79
CA VAL A 81 4.42 -13.63 7.15
C VAL A 81 3.84 -14.68 8.10
N ASP A 82 2.81 -15.42 7.68
CA ASP A 82 2.22 -16.51 8.49
C ASP A 82 3.25 -17.62 8.79
N ASP A 83 4.08 -17.99 7.81
CA ASP A 83 5.15 -18.98 7.98
C ASP A 83 6.20 -18.51 9.01
N ILE A 84 6.67 -17.27 8.88
CA ILE A 84 7.63 -16.64 9.79
C ILE A 84 7.07 -16.58 11.22
N LEU A 85 5.82 -16.12 11.39
CA LEU A 85 5.18 -16.02 12.71
C LEU A 85 4.93 -17.38 13.34
N ARG A 86 4.55 -18.39 12.55
CA ARG A 86 4.27 -19.74 13.04
C ARG A 86 5.54 -20.45 13.49
N ASP A 87 6.61 -20.32 12.72
CA ASP A 87 7.87 -21.03 12.98
C ASP A 87 8.79 -20.24 13.93
N GLY A 88 8.52 -18.93 14.11
CA GLY A 88 9.29 -18.03 14.96
C GLY A 88 10.69 -17.72 14.42
N ASN A 89 10.91 -17.94 13.13
CA ASN A 89 12.18 -17.71 12.45
C ASN A 89 11.96 -16.86 11.21
N TYR A 90 12.87 -15.92 10.95
CA TYR A 90 12.88 -15.13 9.73
C TYR A 90 13.09 -15.98 8.48
N SER A 91 12.83 -15.38 7.31
CA SER A 91 13.01 -16.02 6.01
C SER A 91 14.42 -16.63 5.86
N THR A 92 14.51 -17.87 5.38
CA THR A 92 15.80 -18.57 5.19
C THR A 92 16.55 -18.18 3.90
N GLY A 93 15.95 -17.30 3.09
CA GLY A 93 16.52 -16.69 1.89
C GLY A 93 16.02 -15.25 1.72
N TYR A 94 16.37 -14.62 0.59
CA TYR A 94 15.89 -13.26 0.33
C TYR A 94 14.37 -13.23 0.20
N ALA A 95 13.71 -12.34 0.94
CA ALA A 95 12.26 -12.34 1.08
C ALA A 95 11.53 -12.11 -0.25
N ASP A 96 12.09 -11.30 -1.16
CA ASP A 96 11.60 -11.13 -2.53
C ASP A 96 11.57 -12.46 -3.29
N ASP A 97 12.70 -13.17 -3.36
CA ASP A 97 12.82 -14.47 -4.05
C ASP A 97 11.80 -15.50 -3.50
N VAL A 98 11.51 -15.45 -2.19
CA VAL A 98 10.53 -16.34 -1.55
C VAL A 98 9.10 -15.97 -1.93
N ILE A 99 8.77 -14.67 -1.91
CA ILE A 99 7.44 -14.19 -2.31
C ILE A 99 7.19 -14.51 -3.79
N GLU A 100 8.20 -14.37 -4.66
CA GLU A 100 8.15 -14.78 -6.06
C GLU A 100 7.82 -16.27 -6.17
N ALA A 101 8.61 -17.15 -5.56
CA ALA A 101 8.39 -18.60 -5.61
C ALA A 101 7.00 -19.02 -5.12
N LEU A 102 6.52 -18.39 -4.04
CA LEU A 102 5.17 -18.59 -3.51
C LEU A 102 4.12 -18.08 -4.49
N ALA A 103 4.27 -16.90 -5.09
CA ALA A 103 3.31 -16.36 -6.04
C ALA A 103 3.23 -17.20 -7.33
N GLU A 104 4.35 -17.76 -7.76
CA GLU A 104 4.41 -18.61 -8.95
C GLU A 104 3.78 -19.98 -8.71
N THR A 105 4.24 -20.68 -7.67
CA THR A 105 3.99 -22.12 -7.48
C THR A 105 3.29 -22.48 -6.17
N GLY A 106 3.19 -21.53 -5.24
CA GLY A 106 2.62 -21.76 -3.90
C GLY A 106 3.52 -22.58 -2.98
N ILE A 107 4.75 -22.87 -3.39
CA ILE A 107 5.66 -23.75 -2.68
C ILE A 107 6.90 -22.97 -2.26
N TYR A 108 7.24 -23.06 -0.97
CA TYR A 108 8.52 -22.63 -0.43
C TYR A 108 9.09 -23.72 0.47
N GLY A 109 10.35 -24.09 0.22
CA GLY A 109 10.97 -25.25 0.87
C GLY A 109 10.19 -26.55 0.60
N ASN A 110 9.64 -27.17 1.65
CA ASN A 110 8.81 -28.38 1.56
C ASN A 110 7.37 -28.14 2.02
N VAL A 111 6.94 -26.88 2.11
CA VAL A 111 5.64 -26.48 2.64
C VAL A 111 4.83 -25.78 1.56
N THR A 112 3.53 -26.09 1.53
CA THR A 112 2.53 -25.39 0.73
C THR A 112 1.56 -24.73 1.70
N PRO A 113 1.67 -23.41 1.92
CA PRO A 113 0.75 -22.70 2.81
C PRO A 113 -0.69 -22.81 2.31
N ASN A 114 -1.64 -23.12 3.19
CA ASN A 114 -3.05 -23.29 2.81
C ASN A 114 -3.64 -22.04 2.12
N ILE A 115 -3.15 -20.85 2.47
CA ILE A 115 -3.61 -19.60 1.85
C ILE A 115 -3.25 -19.49 0.36
N MET A 116 -2.26 -20.25 -0.11
CA MET A 116 -1.85 -20.28 -1.52
C MET A 116 -2.65 -21.26 -2.37
N GLU A 117 -3.47 -22.13 -1.75
CA GLU A 117 -4.21 -23.17 -2.48
C GLU A 117 -5.12 -22.56 -3.56
N ASN A 118 -4.95 -23.03 -4.81
CA ASN A 118 -5.69 -22.59 -6.00
C ASN A 118 -5.61 -21.06 -6.22
N SER A 119 -4.47 -20.44 -5.94
CA SER A 119 -4.31 -18.98 -6.03
C SER A 119 -2.91 -18.55 -6.48
N THR A 120 -2.21 -19.43 -7.17
CA THR A 120 -0.90 -19.16 -7.77
C THR A 120 -1.04 -18.74 -9.24
N ILE A 121 0.06 -18.24 -9.83
CA ILE A 121 0.10 -17.95 -11.27
C ILE A 121 -0.04 -19.25 -12.09
N VAL A 122 0.53 -20.36 -11.59
CA VAL A 122 0.36 -21.68 -12.19
C VAL A 122 -1.11 -22.14 -12.13
N ASP A 123 -1.81 -21.95 -11.00
CA ASP A 123 -3.23 -22.30 -10.88
C ASP A 123 -4.10 -21.51 -11.86
N TRP A 124 -3.78 -20.23 -12.07
CA TRP A 124 -4.43 -19.41 -13.09
C TRP A 124 -4.16 -19.95 -14.50
N SER A 125 -2.91 -20.25 -14.83
CA SER A 125 -2.51 -20.84 -16.12
C SER A 125 -3.26 -22.15 -16.40
N ASP A 126 -3.34 -23.03 -15.41
CA ASP A 126 -4.06 -24.30 -15.49
C ASP A 126 -5.57 -24.08 -15.67
N SER A 127 -6.14 -23.09 -14.97
CA SER A 127 -7.55 -22.71 -15.10
C SER A 127 -7.89 -22.18 -16.50
N ILE A 128 -7.06 -21.29 -17.06
CA ILE A 128 -7.24 -20.79 -18.42
C ILE A 128 -7.06 -21.94 -19.44
N SER A 129 -6.08 -22.81 -19.24
CA SER A 129 -5.85 -23.96 -20.10
C SER A 129 -7.02 -24.93 -20.09
N HIS A 130 -7.61 -25.18 -18.91
CA HIS A 130 -8.81 -25.99 -18.77
C HIS A 130 -10.02 -25.34 -19.48
N LEU A 131 -10.23 -24.04 -19.32
CA LEU A 131 -11.28 -23.31 -20.03
C LEU A 131 -11.10 -23.38 -21.54
N GLY A 132 -9.85 -23.24 -22.03
CA GLY A 132 -9.54 -23.40 -23.45
C GLY A 132 -9.94 -24.77 -23.98
N GLN A 133 -9.62 -25.84 -23.27
CA GLN A 133 -9.99 -27.20 -23.66
C GLN A 133 -11.51 -27.38 -23.82
N LEU A 134 -12.32 -26.77 -22.96
CA LEU A 134 -13.78 -26.80 -23.08
C LEU A 134 -14.29 -26.11 -24.36
N HIS A 135 -13.54 -25.13 -24.88
CA HIS A 135 -13.80 -24.42 -26.13
C HIS A 135 -13.07 -25.03 -27.36
N ARG A 136 -12.41 -26.18 -27.18
CA ARG A 136 -11.55 -26.83 -28.18
C ARG A 136 -10.40 -25.93 -28.64
N ILE A 137 -9.89 -25.13 -27.72
CA ILE A 137 -8.77 -24.22 -27.89
C ILE A 137 -7.59 -24.80 -27.11
N SER A 138 -6.45 -25.00 -27.77
CA SER A 138 -5.22 -25.38 -27.10
C SER A 138 -4.54 -24.12 -26.60
N VAL A 139 -4.31 -24.04 -25.29
CA VAL A 139 -3.63 -22.90 -24.65
C VAL A 139 -2.30 -23.39 -24.09
N SER A 140 -1.24 -22.62 -24.29
CA SER A 140 0.04 -22.75 -23.62
C SER A 140 0.36 -21.40 -23.00
N ILE A 141 0.61 -21.37 -21.69
CA ILE A 141 0.99 -20.17 -20.97
C ILE A 141 2.31 -20.48 -20.29
N ASP A 142 3.35 -19.76 -20.71
CA ASP A 142 4.70 -19.93 -20.19
C ASP A 142 5.06 -18.68 -19.39
N LEU A 143 5.31 -18.84 -18.10
CA LEU A 143 5.84 -17.78 -17.24
C LEU A 143 7.31 -17.56 -17.59
N ILE A 144 7.65 -16.32 -17.93
CA ILE A 144 9.01 -15.93 -18.35
C ILE A 144 9.79 -15.40 -17.16
N ASP A 145 9.16 -14.49 -16.41
CA ASP A 145 9.81 -13.72 -15.36
C ASP A 145 8.77 -13.29 -14.31
N THR A 146 9.22 -13.26 -13.06
CA THR A 146 8.49 -12.75 -11.90
C THR A 146 9.50 -12.04 -11.02
N ASP A 147 9.21 -10.80 -10.62
CA ASP A 147 10.10 -9.97 -9.82
C ASP A 147 9.30 -9.21 -8.76
N ILE A 148 9.81 -9.19 -7.53
CA ILE A 148 9.28 -8.43 -6.40
C ILE A 148 10.27 -7.36 -5.96
N GLN A 149 9.82 -6.11 -5.93
CA GLN A 149 10.65 -4.99 -5.46
C GLN A 149 9.87 -4.01 -4.58
N SER A 150 10.58 -3.38 -3.63
CA SER A 150 10.04 -2.27 -2.83
C SER A 150 9.97 -0.99 -3.66
N VAL A 151 8.77 -0.44 -3.84
CA VAL A 151 8.57 0.85 -4.54
C VAL A 151 8.74 2.03 -3.60
N ASP A 152 8.14 1.92 -2.42
CA ASP A 152 8.22 2.84 -1.31
C ASP A 152 7.97 2.07 0.00
N ALA A 153 7.98 2.79 1.12
CA ALA A 153 7.85 2.26 2.47
C ALA A 153 6.70 1.25 2.66
N PHE A 154 5.59 1.40 1.93
CA PHE A 154 4.38 0.60 2.18
C PHE A 154 3.88 -0.14 0.93
N THR A 155 4.63 -0.12 -0.16
CA THR A 155 4.17 -0.66 -1.44
C THR A 155 5.26 -1.51 -2.07
N LEU A 156 4.93 -2.77 -2.33
CA LEU A 156 5.71 -3.65 -3.19
C LEU A 156 5.18 -3.60 -4.62
N ASP A 157 6.04 -3.88 -5.58
CA ASP A 157 5.67 -4.08 -6.97
C ASP A 157 5.98 -5.51 -7.36
N LEU A 158 4.94 -6.20 -7.85
CA LEU A 158 5.06 -7.51 -8.46
C LEU A 158 4.99 -7.33 -9.97
N SER A 159 6.15 -7.47 -10.62
CA SER A 159 6.29 -7.49 -12.07
C SER A 159 6.28 -8.93 -12.56
N ASN A 160 5.52 -9.22 -13.62
CA ASN A 160 5.49 -10.56 -14.22
C ASN A 160 5.45 -10.44 -15.74
N GLU A 161 6.03 -11.39 -16.44
CA GLU A 161 5.91 -11.54 -17.89
C GLU A 161 5.51 -12.98 -18.26
N VAL A 162 4.44 -13.11 -19.05
CA VAL A 162 3.95 -14.41 -19.54
C VAL A 162 3.84 -14.42 -21.06
N ASN A 163 4.21 -15.53 -21.67
CA ASN A 163 3.87 -15.82 -23.06
C ASN A 163 2.55 -16.59 -23.12
N VAL A 164 1.55 -16.03 -23.79
CA VAL A 164 0.26 -16.68 -24.00
C VAL A 164 0.16 -17.11 -25.46
N SER A 165 0.10 -18.42 -25.69
CA SER A 165 -0.09 -19.03 -27.00
C SER A 165 -1.44 -19.74 -27.06
N VAL A 166 -2.28 -19.35 -28.01
CA VAL A 166 -3.62 -19.89 -28.20
C VAL A 166 -3.72 -20.44 -29.61
N THR A 167 -4.04 -21.73 -29.73
CA THR A 167 -4.12 -22.44 -31.00
C THR A 167 -5.51 -23.07 -31.17
N GLY A 168 -6.16 -22.75 -32.29
CA GLY A 168 -7.40 -23.39 -32.69
C GLY A 168 -7.18 -24.80 -33.20
N ASP A 169 -8.09 -25.71 -32.83
CA ASP A 169 -8.10 -27.10 -33.31
C ASP A 169 -8.45 -27.23 -34.80
N ILE A 170 -9.09 -26.20 -35.38
CA ILE A 170 -9.53 -26.14 -36.77
C ILE A 170 -8.81 -24.98 -37.46
N PHE A 171 -8.36 -25.19 -38.70
CA PHE A 171 -7.65 -24.23 -39.56
C PHE A 171 -6.20 -23.86 -39.15
N GLY A 172 -5.71 -24.33 -37.99
CA GLY A 172 -4.32 -24.10 -37.58
C GLY A 172 -4.01 -22.64 -37.23
N ILE A 173 -5.04 -21.86 -36.89
CA ILE A 173 -4.89 -20.47 -36.45
C ILE A 173 -4.20 -20.46 -35.08
N GLN A 174 -3.14 -19.69 -34.97
CA GLN A 174 -2.38 -19.52 -33.74
C GLN A 174 -2.15 -18.04 -33.47
N PHE A 175 -2.34 -17.65 -32.21
CA PHE A 175 -1.93 -16.35 -31.68
C PHE A 175 -0.90 -16.56 -30.57
N THR A 176 0.16 -15.77 -30.57
CA THR A 176 1.16 -15.77 -29.50
C THR A 176 1.47 -14.32 -29.15
N ASP A 177 1.28 -13.95 -27.89
CA ASP A 177 1.61 -12.64 -27.35
C ASP A 177 2.42 -12.80 -26.05
N SER A 178 3.36 -11.89 -25.81
CA SER A 178 3.89 -11.66 -24.46
C SER A 178 3.03 -10.61 -23.77
N VAL A 179 2.73 -10.84 -22.49
CA VAL A 179 2.01 -9.92 -21.61
C VAL A 179 2.81 -9.69 -20.36
N SER A 180 3.11 -8.42 -20.09
CA SER A 180 3.63 -7.99 -18.81
C SER A 180 2.52 -7.44 -17.92
N SER A 181 2.68 -7.62 -16.61
CA SER A 181 1.82 -7.03 -15.59
C SER A 181 2.67 -6.47 -14.47
N GLU A 182 2.41 -5.21 -14.09
CA GLU A 182 2.97 -4.56 -12.91
C GLU A 182 1.85 -4.35 -11.90
N ASN A 183 1.94 -5.01 -10.74
CA ASN A 183 0.91 -4.96 -9.71
C ASN A 183 1.47 -4.35 -8.42
N LYS A 184 0.91 -3.22 -7.99
CA LYS A 184 1.26 -2.60 -6.71
C LYS A 184 0.54 -3.29 -5.56
N ILE A 185 1.30 -3.90 -4.66
CA ILE A 185 0.82 -4.61 -3.48
C ILE A 185 1.06 -3.73 -2.27
N ASP A 186 -0.03 -3.24 -1.68
CA ASP A 186 0.03 -2.55 -0.38
C ASP A 186 0.31 -3.57 0.73
N ILE A 187 1.31 -3.30 1.57
CA ILE A 187 1.65 -4.17 2.71
C ILE A 187 0.77 -3.90 3.93
N GLY A 188 -0.14 -2.91 3.84
CA GLY A 188 -1.12 -2.64 4.87
C GLY A 188 -1.95 -3.87 5.26
N ALA A 189 -2.40 -3.86 6.51
CA ALA A 189 -3.15 -4.94 7.16
C ALA A 189 -2.42 -6.29 7.22
N VAL A 190 -1.09 -6.29 7.09
CA VAL A 190 -0.23 -7.45 7.33
C VAL A 190 0.47 -7.27 8.68
N GLU A 191 0.63 -8.35 9.44
CA GLU A 191 1.36 -8.32 10.71
C GLU A 191 2.86 -8.15 10.48
N ASP A 192 3.52 -7.37 11.34
CA ASP A 192 4.96 -7.20 11.29
C ASP A 192 5.65 -8.33 12.08
N PRO A 193 6.40 -9.21 11.40
CA PRO A 193 7.08 -10.30 12.07
C PRO A 193 8.25 -9.83 12.93
N LEU A 194 8.90 -8.69 12.65
CA LEU A 194 10.03 -8.21 13.44
C LEU A 194 9.61 -8.00 14.90
N ILE A 195 8.55 -7.22 15.11
CA ILE A 195 8.04 -6.91 16.46
C ILE A 195 7.53 -8.18 17.13
N SER A 196 6.81 -9.01 16.39
CA SER A 196 6.17 -10.21 16.93
C SER A 196 7.20 -11.26 17.36
N ILE A 197 8.28 -11.44 16.59
CA ILE A 197 9.36 -12.38 16.92
C ILE A 197 10.24 -11.85 18.05
N GLU A 198 10.74 -10.62 17.93
CA GLU A 198 11.70 -10.07 18.90
C GLU A 198 11.07 -9.82 20.27
N SER A 199 9.76 -9.56 20.31
CA SER A 199 8.99 -9.51 21.55
C SER A 199 8.52 -10.87 22.05
N TYR A 200 8.94 -12.00 21.46
CA TYR A 200 8.47 -13.35 21.81
C TYR A 200 6.93 -13.51 21.80
N GLY A 201 6.24 -12.74 20.94
CA GLY A 201 4.79 -12.71 20.80
C GLY A 201 4.05 -11.89 21.84
N TYR A 202 4.74 -11.12 22.69
CA TYR A 202 4.08 -10.21 23.65
C TYR A 202 3.48 -8.99 22.95
N LEU A 203 4.18 -8.46 21.94
CA LEU A 203 3.68 -7.38 21.10
C LEU A 203 3.26 -7.96 19.76
N ARG A 204 2.13 -7.48 19.26
CA ARG A 204 1.63 -7.80 17.94
C ARG A 204 1.16 -6.54 17.27
N GLN A 205 1.80 -6.17 16.17
CA GLN A 205 1.43 -4.98 15.41
C GLN A 205 1.06 -5.36 13.98
N ILE A 206 -0.05 -4.79 13.54
CA ILE A 206 -0.51 -4.86 12.15
C ILE A 206 -0.05 -3.58 11.49
N ILE A 207 0.63 -3.70 10.36
CA ILE A 207 1.11 -2.57 9.57
C ILE A 207 -0.10 -1.76 9.11
N ASN A 208 -0.31 -0.64 9.77
CA ASN A 208 -1.26 0.39 9.43
C ASN A 208 -0.49 1.70 9.38
N ARG A 209 -0.60 2.42 8.28
CA ARG A 209 0.07 3.72 8.14
C ARG A 209 -0.52 4.66 9.18
N CYS A 210 0.32 5.45 9.83
CA CYS A 210 -0.17 6.57 10.63
C CYS A 210 -1.03 7.46 9.72
N ASP A 211 -2.25 7.77 10.18
CA ASP A 211 -3.14 8.71 9.49
C ASP A 211 -2.62 10.15 9.57
N THR A 212 -1.39 10.34 10.07
CA THR A 212 -0.56 11.56 10.05
C THR A 212 -0.29 12.12 8.65
N LEU A 213 -0.96 11.62 7.61
CA LEU A 213 -1.12 12.28 6.30
C LEU A 213 -1.60 13.75 6.38
N LEU A 214 -1.93 14.27 7.56
CA LEU A 214 -2.17 15.69 7.81
C LEU A 214 -0.90 16.50 8.16
N TYR A 215 0.21 15.89 8.62
CA TYR A 215 1.42 16.59 9.06
C TYR A 215 2.72 15.86 8.69
N PRO A 216 3.70 16.55 8.07
CA PRO A 216 4.97 15.94 7.68
C PRO A 216 5.98 15.78 8.84
N TYR A 217 5.56 15.93 10.10
CA TYR A 217 6.46 15.97 11.26
C TYR A 217 5.84 15.32 12.51
N HIS A 218 6.68 14.62 13.28
CA HIS A 218 6.34 14.06 14.59
C HIS A 218 6.19 15.15 15.66
N ALA A 219 7.05 16.18 15.59
CA ALA A 219 6.91 17.42 16.35
C ALA A 219 7.55 18.58 15.59
N GLN A 220 7.08 19.80 15.86
CA GLN A 220 7.56 21.01 15.23
C GLN A 220 7.65 22.14 16.25
N MET A 221 8.77 22.87 16.21
CA MET A 221 8.92 24.14 16.92
C MET A 221 8.05 25.21 16.25
N VAL A 222 7.16 25.81 17.04
CA VAL A 222 6.12 26.75 16.59
C VAL A 222 6.52 28.19 16.88
N SER A 223 7.29 28.41 17.95
CA SER A 223 7.91 29.69 18.28
C SER A 223 9.19 29.45 19.07
N ASP A 224 10.22 30.26 18.83
CA ASP A 224 11.51 30.29 19.55
C ASP A 224 11.72 31.64 20.26
N THR A 225 10.62 32.37 20.47
CA THR A 225 10.62 33.72 21.01
C THR A 225 9.75 33.80 22.26
N GLY A 226 10.14 34.68 23.17
CA GLY A 226 9.32 35.04 24.31
C GLY A 226 10.10 35.16 25.62
N ILE A 227 9.38 35.61 26.64
CA ILE A 227 9.81 35.67 28.03
C ILE A 227 9.12 34.50 28.73
N PHE A 228 9.91 33.63 29.32
CA PHE A 228 9.46 32.40 29.94
C PHE A 228 9.56 32.47 31.47
N SER A 229 8.67 31.76 32.14
CA SER A 229 8.76 31.50 33.58
C SER A 229 8.14 30.14 33.89
N TYR A 230 8.77 29.43 34.82
CA TYR A 230 8.34 28.13 35.31
C TYR A 230 8.34 28.14 36.84
N SER A 231 7.28 27.61 37.43
CA SER A 231 7.11 27.51 38.88
C SER A 231 7.70 26.22 39.45
N SER A 232 7.70 25.14 38.67
CA SER A 232 8.41 23.90 38.93
C SER A 232 9.89 24.08 38.63
N GLY A 233 10.76 23.33 39.32
CA GLY A 233 12.20 23.32 39.02
C GLY A 233 12.55 22.71 37.67
N ASP A 234 11.54 22.22 36.95
CA ASP A 234 11.61 21.63 35.63
C ASP A 234 11.34 22.75 34.61
N ASN A 235 12.33 23.03 33.75
CA ASN A 235 12.30 24.13 32.79
C ASN A 235 11.39 23.85 31.57
N TRP A 236 10.32 23.09 31.74
CA TRP A 236 9.39 22.74 30.68
C TRP A 236 8.02 22.36 31.26
N THR A 237 6.98 22.44 30.44
CA THR A 237 5.66 21.87 30.74
C THR A 237 4.95 21.46 29.45
N SER A 238 3.98 20.55 29.53
CA SER A 238 3.22 20.11 28.35
C SER A 238 1.75 19.90 28.65
N GLY A 239 0.89 20.07 27.65
CA GLY A 239 -0.55 19.88 27.78
C GLY A 239 -1.28 19.97 26.45
N ARG A 240 -2.56 19.61 26.44
CA ARG A 240 -3.39 19.73 25.23
C ARG A 240 -3.62 21.19 24.87
N LEU A 241 -3.64 21.50 23.58
CA LEU A 241 -3.92 22.85 23.09
C LEU A 241 -5.34 23.32 23.46
N SER A 242 -5.48 24.54 23.96
CA SER A 242 -6.75 25.28 23.98
C SER A 242 -6.58 26.72 23.54
N PHE A 243 -7.55 27.22 22.77
CA PHE A 243 -7.70 28.65 22.46
C PHE A 243 -8.83 29.29 23.27
N ASP A 244 -9.55 28.50 24.06
CA ASP A 244 -10.71 28.95 24.84
C ASP A 244 -10.28 29.23 26.27
N ILE A 245 -10.45 30.47 26.71
CA ILE A 245 -10.11 30.90 28.06
C ILE A 245 -11.10 30.39 29.10
N ASP A 246 -12.30 30.03 28.67
CA ASP A 246 -13.37 29.48 29.50
C ASP A 246 -13.51 27.96 29.29
N ASP A 247 -12.41 27.29 28.90
CA ASP A 247 -12.39 25.84 28.66
C ASP A 247 -12.93 25.08 29.88
N SER A 248 -13.82 24.11 29.62
CA SER A 248 -14.45 23.31 30.68
C SER A 248 -13.49 22.38 31.43
N ASP A 249 -12.30 22.12 30.87
CA ASP A 249 -11.27 21.26 31.45
C ASP A 249 -9.86 21.86 31.25
N PRO A 250 -9.54 22.96 31.95
CA PRO A 250 -8.29 23.72 31.76
C PRO A 250 -7.08 23.00 32.39
N ALA A 251 -7.32 22.13 33.38
CA ALA A 251 -6.29 21.53 34.22
C ALA A 251 -5.28 20.63 33.47
N LEU A 252 -5.59 20.21 32.24
CA LEU A 252 -4.74 19.38 31.39
C LEU A 252 -4.30 20.09 30.11
N LYS A 253 -4.51 21.40 30.03
CA LYS A 253 -4.39 22.18 28.80
C LYS A 253 -3.41 23.32 28.93
N ILE A 254 -2.83 23.70 27.79
CA ILE A 254 -2.06 24.93 27.61
C ILE A 254 -2.94 25.92 26.84
N LEU A 255 -3.16 27.08 27.46
CA LEU A 255 -3.91 28.16 26.85
C LEU A 255 -3.00 28.92 25.87
N VAL A 256 -3.41 29.02 24.61
CA VAL A 256 -2.72 29.78 23.57
C VAL A 256 -3.61 30.94 23.13
N VAL A 257 -3.14 32.18 23.28
CA VAL A 257 -3.92 33.38 22.95
C VAL A 257 -3.07 34.47 22.28
N SER A 258 -3.70 35.36 21.53
CA SER A 258 -3.00 36.48 20.89
C SER A 258 -2.72 37.61 21.85
N ASP A 259 -3.63 37.84 22.80
CA ASP A 259 -3.53 38.87 23.81
C ASP A 259 -4.12 38.36 25.12
N ILE A 260 -3.56 38.80 26.24
CA ILE A 260 -4.06 38.53 27.59
C ILE A 260 -4.58 39.87 28.13
N PRO A 261 -5.76 40.35 27.70
CA PRO A 261 -6.30 41.60 28.22
C PRO A 261 -6.73 41.35 29.66
N ASP A 262 -5.88 41.71 30.62
CA ASP A 262 -6.02 41.50 32.07
C ASP A 262 -6.24 40.03 32.43
N LEU A 263 -5.17 39.31 32.82
CA LEU A 263 -5.19 37.93 33.34
C LEU A 263 -6.53 37.59 33.99
N PRO A 264 -7.42 36.85 33.30
CA PRO A 264 -8.68 36.50 33.93
C PRO A 264 -8.38 35.56 35.10
N ASN A 265 -9.24 35.60 36.12
CA ASN A 265 -9.05 34.91 37.41
C ASN A 265 -8.97 33.37 37.32
N ASN A 266 -8.91 32.79 36.12
CA ASN A 266 -8.90 31.37 35.80
C ASN A 266 -7.71 30.97 34.90
N ALA A 267 -6.82 31.89 34.52
CA ALA A 267 -5.62 31.54 33.72
C ALA A 267 -4.65 30.64 34.50
N ASP A 268 -4.70 30.69 35.82
CA ASP A 268 -4.00 29.82 36.76
C ASP A 268 -4.56 28.39 36.82
N ASP A 269 -5.76 28.14 36.27
CA ASP A 269 -6.34 26.81 36.16
C ASP A 269 -5.72 25.98 35.02
N PHE A 270 -4.98 26.61 34.10
CA PHE A 270 -4.26 25.95 33.00
C PHE A 270 -2.86 25.49 33.43
N LEU A 271 -2.34 24.43 32.78
CA LEU A 271 -0.96 23.95 33.02
C LEU A 271 0.10 24.99 32.61
N GLY A 272 -0.22 25.78 31.59
CA GLY A 272 0.62 26.88 31.14
C GLY A 272 -0.10 27.80 30.17
N VAL A 273 0.45 29.00 29.99
CA VAL A 273 -0.10 30.03 29.10
C VAL A 273 0.95 30.47 28.09
N VAL A 274 0.59 30.45 26.81
CA VAL A 274 1.40 30.99 25.71
C VAL A 274 0.67 32.18 25.09
N SER A 275 1.34 33.33 25.01
CA SER A 275 0.77 34.56 24.46
C SER A 275 1.68 35.20 23.42
N GLU A 276 1.10 35.67 22.31
CA GLU A 276 1.82 36.45 21.30
C GLU A 276 2.26 37.82 21.82
N ASN A 277 1.50 38.42 22.74
CA ASN A 277 1.84 39.67 23.37
C ASN A 277 2.61 39.47 24.68
N VAL A 278 3.51 40.42 24.96
CA VAL A 278 4.18 40.53 26.25
C VAL A 278 3.21 41.11 27.28
N SER A 279 3.03 40.42 28.41
CA SER A 279 2.31 40.96 29.57
C SER A 279 3.29 41.33 30.67
N ASP A 280 3.08 42.50 31.29
CA ASP A 280 3.79 42.93 32.51
C ASP A 280 3.17 42.32 33.78
N ASP A 281 1.97 41.74 33.67
CA ASP A 281 1.25 41.07 34.75
C ASP A 281 1.17 39.57 34.44
N ALA A 282 1.93 38.78 35.20
CA ALA A 282 1.92 37.31 35.18
C ALA A 282 1.45 36.73 36.52
N THR A 283 0.80 37.56 37.35
CA THR A 283 0.53 37.21 38.74
C THR A 283 -0.44 36.04 38.82
N GLY A 284 0.00 34.89 39.34
CA GLY A 284 -0.82 33.70 39.52
C GLY A 284 -0.62 32.61 38.46
N ILE A 285 0.00 32.90 37.31
CA ILE A 285 0.33 31.85 36.33
C ILE A 285 1.63 31.16 36.73
N SER A 286 1.52 29.84 36.88
CA SER A 286 2.63 28.96 37.24
C SER A 286 3.68 28.83 36.13
N ASN A 287 3.23 28.60 34.89
CA ASN A 287 4.12 28.43 33.74
C ASN A 287 3.64 29.30 32.57
N TYR A 288 4.51 30.13 31.99
CA TYR A 288 4.12 30.96 30.85
C TYR A 288 5.25 31.24 29.86
N ILE A 289 4.86 31.50 28.61
CA ILE A 289 5.72 32.08 27.57
C ILE A 289 4.97 33.26 26.92
N PHE A 290 5.46 34.48 27.13
CA PHE A 290 4.85 35.70 26.60
C PHE A 290 5.72 36.34 25.52
N GLY A 291 5.10 36.88 24.48
CA GLY A 291 5.84 37.38 23.32
C GLY A 291 6.19 36.29 22.30
N ALA A 292 5.51 35.14 22.34
CA ALA A 292 5.68 34.04 21.39
C ALA A 292 5.00 34.39 20.05
N THR A 293 5.73 35.08 19.17
CA THR A 293 5.11 35.67 17.97
C THR A 293 4.51 34.61 17.04
N SER A 294 3.33 34.90 16.48
CA SER A 294 2.62 34.09 15.48
C SER A 294 2.17 32.69 15.91
N VAL A 295 2.27 32.35 17.20
CA VAL A 295 1.91 31.03 17.73
C VAL A 295 0.44 30.69 17.51
N VAL A 296 -0.48 31.66 17.60
CA VAL A 296 -1.92 31.41 17.41
C VAL A 296 -2.20 31.07 15.96
N SER A 297 -1.63 31.84 15.02
CA SER A 297 -1.80 31.56 13.59
C SER A 297 -1.17 30.23 13.16
N ASN A 298 -0.05 29.84 13.77
CA ASN A 298 0.62 28.58 13.46
C ASN A 298 -0.16 27.36 13.99
N LEU A 299 -0.84 27.49 15.13
CA LEU A 299 -1.58 26.39 15.76
C LEU A 299 -3.07 26.32 15.37
N SER A 300 -3.72 27.45 15.08
CA SER A 300 -5.16 27.47 14.76
C SER A 300 -5.52 26.87 13.39
N GLY A 301 -4.52 26.67 12.53
CA GLY A 301 -4.67 25.98 11.25
C GLY A 301 -4.59 24.46 11.34
N LEU A 302 -4.39 23.91 12.53
CA LEU A 302 -4.26 22.47 12.74
C LEU A 302 -5.65 21.80 12.80
N LEU A 303 -5.81 20.69 12.08
CA LEU A 303 -6.99 19.85 11.97
C LEU A 303 -7.19 18.96 13.20
N GLU A 304 -6.10 18.62 13.89
CA GLU A 304 -6.10 17.88 15.16
C GLU A 304 -5.40 18.69 16.24
N THR A 305 -5.66 18.35 17.51
CA THR A 305 -5.14 19.08 18.67
C THR A 305 -3.81 18.47 19.12
N PRO A 306 -2.65 19.06 18.78
CA PRO A 306 -1.37 18.53 19.23
C PRO A 306 -1.22 18.67 20.74
N ILE A 307 -0.26 17.93 21.28
CA ILE A 307 0.33 18.27 22.57
C ILE A 307 1.25 19.47 22.38
N ILE A 308 1.04 20.51 23.18
CA ILE A 308 1.92 21.65 23.26
C ILE A 308 2.99 21.35 24.30
N VAL A 309 4.24 21.63 23.96
CA VAL A 309 5.39 21.52 24.87
C VAL A 309 6.07 22.87 24.97
N MET A 310 6.05 23.46 26.15
CA MET A 310 6.72 24.70 26.49
C MET A 310 8.10 24.35 27.06
N THR A 311 9.16 24.94 26.52
CA THR A 311 10.54 24.84 27.02
C THR A 311 11.07 26.22 27.41
N ASP A 312 12.28 26.28 27.95
CA ASP A 312 12.98 27.51 28.32
C ASP A 312 13.34 28.42 27.13
N ASP A 313 13.14 27.94 25.91
CA ASP A 313 13.50 28.68 24.69
C ASP A 313 12.44 28.62 23.59
N ALA A 314 11.43 27.76 23.72
CA ALA A 314 10.51 27.50 22.61
C ALA A 314 9.14 26.97 23.02
N VAL A 315 8.21 27.06 22.07
CA VAL A 315 6.92 26.39 22.07
C VAL A 315 6.93 25.38 20.95
N TRP A 316 6.64 24.12 21.27
CA TRP A 316 6.56 23.02 20.34
C TRP A 316 5.14 22.49 20.23
N SER A 317 4.81 21.94 19.07
CA SER A 317 3.65 21.09 18.83
C SER A 317 4.15 19.67 18.57
N SER A 318 3.56 18.67 19.23
CA SER A 318 3.96 17.27 19.10
C SER A 318 2.74 16.37 18.92
N TYR A 319 2.88 15.40 18.01
CA TYR A 319 1.93 14.31 17.76
C TYR A 319 2.46 12.95 18.24
N ILE A 320 3.68 12.91 18.79
CA ILE A 320 4.33 11.67 19.23
C ILE A 320 3.45 10.90 20.22
N TYR A 321 2.75 11.61 21.12
CA TYR A 321 1.83 10.97 22.07
C TYR A 321 0.73 10.16 21.38
N ASP A 322 0.11 10.73 20.34
CA ASP A 322 -0.95 10.07 19.58
C ASP A 322 -0.37 8.92 18.73
N GLU A 323 0.77 9.15 18.07
CA GLU A 323 1.46 8.13 17.27
C GLU A 323 1.83 6.88 18.08
N VAL A 324 2.27 7.05 19.34
CA VAL A 324 2.56 5.92 20.24
C VAL A 324 1.28 5.17 20.60
N ASN A 325 0.21 5.89 20.93
CA ASN A 325 -1.06 5.27 21.33
C ASN A 325 -1.78 4.57 20.18
N GLU A 326 -1.62 5.06 18.95
CA GLU A 326 -2.22 4.43 17.77
C GLU A 326 -1.49 3.16 17.33
N SER A 327 -0.24 2.96 17.75
CA SER A 327 0.61 1.83 17.30
C SER A 327 0.66 1.73 15.77
N CYS A 328 0.81 2.87 15.11
CA CYS A 328 0.85 3.00 13.66
C CYS A 328 2.29 3.04 13.12
N TYR A 329 2.43 2.88 11.80
CA TYR A 329 3.71 2.90 11.10
C TYR A 329 3.91 4.20 10.31
N PHE A 330 5.12 4.72 10.37
CA PHE A 330 5.57 5.88 9.62
C PHE A 330 6.76 5.55 8.72
N ILE A 331 7.01 6.42 7.74
CA ILE A 331 8.15 6.30 6.83
C ILE A 331 9.41 6.67 7.59
N ASP A 332 10.44 5.81 7.53
CA ASP A 332 11.68 6.02 8.26
C ASP A 332 12.91 5.76 7.36
N SER A 333 13.82 6.73 7.27
CA SER A 333 15.04 6.59 6.47
C SER A 333 16.17 5.81 7.14
N LEU A 334 16.08 5.60 8.46
CA LEU A 334 17.00 4.82 9.27
C LEU A 334 16.49 3.38 9.48
N GLY A 335 15.18 3.17 9.33
CA GLY A 335 14.52 1.87 9.51
C GLY A 335 14.76 0.87 8.38
N PRO A 336 14.55 -0.43 8.66
CA PRO A 336 14.54 -1.47 7.63
C PRO A 336 13.28 -1.39 6.75
N SER A 337 13.41 -1.81 5.48
CA SER A 337 12.24 -1.99 4.62
C SER A 337 11.38 -3.16 5.10
N PHE A 338 10.16 -3.29 4.56
CA PHE A 338 9.32 -4.45 4.86
C PHE A 338 10.01 -5.78 4.54
N LEU A 339 10.69 -5.88 3.39
CA LEU A 339 11.41 -7.10 3.01
C LEU A 339 12.61 -7.38 3.94
N ASP A 340 13.32 -6.33 4.37
CA ASP A 340 14.38 -6.44 5.38
C ASP A 340 13.84 -7.00 6.71
N ARG A 341 12.65 -6.55 7.13
CA ARG A 341 11.98 -7.04 8.35
C ARG A 341 11.60 -8.52 8.27
N LEU A 342 11.19 -9.01 7.09
CA LEU A 342 10.93 -10.45 6.87
C LEU A 342 12.19 -11.32 7.01
N GLU A 343 13.36 -10.72 6.81
CA GLU A 343 14.68 -11.35 6.95
C GLU A 343 15.31 -11.14 8.33
N GLY A 344 14.68 -10.36 9.21
CA GLY A 344 15.22 -10.01 10.53
C GLY A 344 16.34 -8.97 10.48
N ASN A 345 16.47 -8.24 9.38
CA ASN A 345 17.42 -7.14 9.27
C ASN A 345 16.85 -5.91 9.98
N LEU A 346 17.65 -5.29 10.85
CA LEU A 346 17.30 -4.06 11.57
C LEU A 346 17.68 -2.78 10.81
N GLU A 347 18.27 -2.91 9.62
CA GLU A 347 18.67 -1.78 8.78
C GLU A 347 18.26 -2.05 7.34
N THR A 348 17.98 -0.99 6.58
CA THR A 348 17.69 -1.13 5.14
C THR A 348 18.92 -1.62 4.40
N THR A 349 18.82 -2.78 3.75
CA THR A 349 19.89 -3.31 2.91
C THR A 349 19.90 -2.65 1.53
N SER A 350 21.07 -2.62 0.89
CA SER A 350 21.19 -2.09 -0.48
C SER A 350 20.41 -2.90 -1.51
N ARG A 351 19.98 -4.13 -1.16
CA ARG A 351 19.17 -4.99 -2.04
C ARG A 351 17.79 -4.39 -2.26
N TYR A 352 17.18 -3.82 -1.22
CA TYR A 352 15.80 -3.29 -1.28
C TYR A 352 15.73 -1.78 -1.43
N ASN A 353 16.87 -1.09 -1.36
CA ASN A 353 16.98 0.34 -1.62
C ASN A 353 17.32 0.64 -3.08
N LEU A 354 16.47 0.19 -4.00
CA LEU A 354 16.69 0.31 -5.45
C LEU A 354 16.06 1.58 -6.06
N THR A 355 15.20 2.26 -5.31
CA THR A 355 14.50 3.46 -5.76
C THR A 355 15.05 4.71 -5.07
N ASN A 356 14.74 5.89 -5.61
CA ASN A 356 15.06 7.15 -4.94
C ASN A 356 14.10 7.49 -3.79
N LYS A 357 13.18 6.58 -3.43
CA LYS A 357 12.21 6.77 -2.36
C LYS A 357 12.66 6.03 -1.11
N THR A 358 12.31 6.56 0.05
CA THR A 358 12.50 5.85 1.32
C THR A 358 11.60 4.62 1.35
N VAL A 359 12.24 3.46 1.55
CA VAL A 359 11.57 2.15 1.67
C VAL A 359 11.48 1.66 3.12
N GLY A 360 12.20 2.30 4.04
CA GLY A 360 12.16 1.96 5.46
C GLY A 360 10.84 2.38 6.11
N ILE A 361 10.39 1.56 7.03
CA ILE A 361 9.26 1.83 7.91
C ILE A 361 9.70 1.69 9.36
N ALA A 362 9.01 2.37 10.26
CA ALA A 362 9.16 2.20 11.69
C ALA A 362 7.83 2.45 12.40
N SER A 363 7.76 1.97 13.63
CA SER A 363 6.65 2.18 14.56
C SER A 363 7.20 2.44 15.95
N PHE A 364 6.36 2.97 16.83
CA PHE A 364 6.68 2.99 18.24
C PHE A 364 6.21 1.70 18.92
N ILE A 365 6.98 1.25 19.91
CA ILE A 365 6.57 0.16 20.79
C ILE A 365 6.18 0.69 22.17
N THR A 366 5.12 0.11 22.71
CA THR A 366 4.69 0.36 24.09
C THR A 366 5.51 -0.54 25.02
N VAL A 367 6.65 -0.03 25.51
CA VAL A 367 7.59 -0.81 26.34
C VAL A 367 6.91 -1.43 27.55
N THR A 368 5.93 -0.76 28.15
CA THR A 368 5.18 -1.28 29.32
C THR A 368 4.31 -2.50 29.04
N GLU A 369 4.00 -2.81 27.78
CA GLU A 369 3.30 -4.03 27.40
C GLU A 369 4.23 -5.26 27.36
N LEU A 370 5.55 -5.04 27.36
CA LEU A 370 6.54 -6.11 27.48
C LEU A 370 6.65 -6.63 28.92
N PRO A 371 7.07 -7.89 29.13
CA PRO A 371 7.49 -8.39 30.43
C PRO A 371 8.61 -7.54 31.05
N GLU A 372 8.64 -7.45 32.38
CA GLU A 372 9.63 -6.65 33.13
C GLU A 372 11.08 -6.96 32.73
N GLU A 373 11.40 -8.21 32.38
CA GLU A 373 12.73 -8.63 31.95
C GLU A 373 13.14 -8.06 30.58
N LEU A 374 12.16 -7.66 29.77
CA LEU A 374 12.36 -7.09 28.45
C LEU A 374 12.20 -5.57 28.45
N GLN A 375 11.77 -4.94 29.54
CA GLN A 375 11.61 -3.47 29.68
C GLN A 375 12.96 -2.78 29.90
N ASN A 376 13.69 -2.54 28.80
CA ASN A 376 15.01 -1.91 28.82
C ASN A 376 14.91 -0.42 28.48
N ALA A 377 15.93 0.34 28.89
CA ALA A 377 16.06 1.77 28.57
C ALA A 377 16.60 2.01 27.14
N TYR A 378 15.94 1.40 26.15
CA TYR A 378 16.25 1.54 24.73
C TYR A 378 15.24 2.46 24.03
N SER A 379 15.59 2.92 22.83
CA SER A 379 14.72 3.72 21.97
C SER A 379 13.41 2.97 21.72
N SER A 380 12.28 3.65 21.89
CA SER A 380 10.94 3.11 21.66
C SER A 380 10.61 2.96 20.18
N VAL A 381 11.51 3.31 19.26
CA VAL A 381 11.38 2.97 17.85
C VAL A 381 11.66 1.48 17.68
N ASP A 382 10.73 0.73 17.10
CA ASP A 382 10.72 -0.74 17.07
C ASP A 382 12.08 -1.40 16.78
N PHE A 383 12.65 -1.19 15.60
CA PHE A 383 13.90 -1.81 15.16
C PHE A 383 15.11 -1.32 15.96
N LYS A 384 15.03 -0.13 16.57
CA LYS A 384 16.07 0.40 17.46
C LYS A 384 15.98 -0.21 18.85
N TYR A 385 14.77 -0.47 19.34
CA TYR A 385 14.54 -1.15 20.61
C TYR A 385 15.17 -2.53 20.59
N PHE A 386 14.83 -3.33 19.57
CA PHE A 386 15.35 -4.68 19.40
C PHE A 386 16.82 -4.70 18.95
N GLY A 387 17.32 -3.59 18.39
CA GLY A 387 18.74 -3.34 18.18
C GLY A 387 19.50 -2.87 19.43
N GLU A 388 18.86 -2.86 20.60
CA GLU A 388 19.43 -2.43 21.88
C GLU A 388 20.03 -1.02 21.86
N VAL A 389 19.47 -0.13 21.03
CA VAL A 389 19.96 1.25 20.90
C VAL A 389 19.43 2.09 22.05
N SER A 390 20.34 2.65 22.85
CA SER A 390 19.98 3.54 23.97
C SER A 390 19.11 4.71 23.50
N GLY A 391 18.07 5.01 24.28
CA GLY A 391 17.22 6.18 24.06
C GLY A 391 17.36 7.23 25.16
N LYS A 392 16.86 8.43 24.89
CA LYS A 392 16.74 9.57 25.81
C LYS A 392 15.27 9.94 26.02
N ARG A 393 14.97 10.59 27.15
CA ARG A 393 13.63 11.11 27.40
C ARG A 393 13.34 12.28 26.47
N ILE A 394 12.09 12.35 26.02
CA ILE A 394 11.57 13.46 25.20
C ILE A 394 10.52 14.21 26.02
N LYS A 395 10.72 15.52 26.17
CA LYS A 395 9.80 16.42 26.87
C LYS A 395 8.43 16.37 26.19
N GLY A 396 7.37 16.32 26.99
CA GLY A 396 5.99 16.29 26.51
C GLY A 396 5.46 14.93 26.09
N VAL A 397 6.22 13.84 26.27
CA VAL A 397 5.79 12.47 25.98
C VAL A 397 5.77 11.57 27.23
N THR A 398 6.76 11.75 28.12
CA THR A 398 7.12 10.73 29.14
C THR A 398 6.61 10.96 30.55
N GLU A 399 6.01 12.11 30.91
CA GLU A 399 5.84 12.47 32.33
C GLU A 399 4.48 13.04 32.73
N SER A 400 4.19 12.85 34.03
CA SER A 400 2.90 12.90 34.74
C SER A 400 2.26 14.27 34.91
N GLU A 401 2.70 15.27 34.16
CA GLU A 401 2.11 16.63 34.27
C GLU A 401 0.72 16.72 33.65
N VAL A 402 0.35 15.73 32.85
CA VAL A 402 -0.97 15.62 32.27
C VAL A 402 -1.56 14.31 32.76
N GLY A 403 -2.73 14.32 33.39
CA GLY A 403 -3.53 13.13 33.70
C GLY A 403 -3.98 12.33 32.47
N MET A 404 -3.20 12.36 31.39
CA MET A 404 -3.20 11.46 30.26
C MET A 404 -2.44 10.19 30.67
N ASP A 405 -2.93 9.03 30.24
CA ASP A 405 -2.23 7.77 30.48
C ASP A 405 -0.79 7.90 29.97
N LEU A 406 0.18 7.72 30.87
CA LEU A 406 1.60 7.90 30.60
C LEU A 406 2.07 6.87 29.58
N VAL A 407 2.79 7.33 28.56
CA VAL A 407 3.69 6.43 27.80
C VAL A 407 4.96 6.23 28.64
N LEU A 408 4.80 5.48 29.73
CA LEU A 408 5.89 5.12 30.62
C LEU A 408 6.99 4.42 29.81
N GLY A 409 8.24 4.87 30.00
CA GLY A 409 9.39 4.26 29.34
C GLY A 409 9.58 4.65 27.88
N PHE A 410 8.85 5.67 27.37
CA PHE A 410 9.15 6.20 26.04
C PHE A 410 10.54 6.83 26.00
N LEU A 411 11.40 6.37 25.10
CA LEU A 411 12.73 6.93 24.90
C LEU A 411 12.99 7.03 23.39
N LEU A 412 13.88 7.93 22.98
CA LEU A 412 14.23 8.11 21.57
C LEU A 412 15.74 8.17 21.39
N ASP A 413 16.28 7.47 20.39
CA ASP A 413 17.72 7.50 20.08
C ASP A 413 18.15 8.81 19.39
N ASP A 414 19.44 9.10 19.48
CA ASP A 414 20.07 10.28 18.87
C ASP A 414 19.85 10.37 17.35
N GLY A 415 19.71 9.23 16.67
CA GLY A 415 19.45 9.19 15.23
C GLY A 415 18.10 9.82 14.88
N HIS A 416 17.04 9.38 15.56
CA HIS A 416 15.69 9.93 15.36
C HIS A 416 15.53 11.33 15.94
N ILE A 417 16.17 11.66 17.06
CA ILE A 417 16.21 13.04 17.59
C ILE A 417 16.79 14.00 16.54
N SER A 418 17.88 13.61 15.88
CA SER A 418 18.49 14.40 14.81
C SER A 418 17.62 14.44 13.56
N LEU A 419 17.10 13.29 13.12
CA LEU A 419 16.25 13.15 11.93
C LEU A 419 14.99 14.01 12.01
N TRP A 420 14.36 14.07 13.18
CA TRP A 420 13.10 14.78 13.42
C TRP A 420 13.32 16.20 13.98
N GLY A 421 14.57 16.62 14.19
CA GLY A 421 14.88 17.97 14.67
C GLY A 421 14.46 18.25 16.12
N LEU A 422 14.52 17.23 16.99
CA LEU A 422 13.99 17.27 18.36
C LEU A 422 15.05 17.62 19.42
N SER A 423 16.20 18.18 19.04
CA SER A 423 17.29 18.49 19.98
C SER A 423 16.96 19.53 21.05
N GLY A 424 15.82 20.24 20.94
CA GLY A 424 15.31 21.11 22.01
C GLY A 424 14.42 20.38 23.02
N LEU A 425 13.97 19.17 22.68
CA LEU A 425 13.07 18.35 23.48
C LEU A 425 13.76 17.18 24.18
N ASP A 426 15.03 16.88 23.87
CA ASP A 426 15.76 15.82 24.57
C ASP A 426 16.22 16.26 25.97
N TYR A 427 16.16 15.34 26.93
CA TYR A 427 16.70 15.54 28.27
C TYR A 427 17.12 14.22 28.92
N VAL A 428 17.94 14.34 29.97
CA VAL A 428 18.59 13.22 30.66
C VAL A 428 17.73 12.69 31.79
#